data_AF-D6Y3E9-F1
#
_entry.id   AF-D6Y3E9-F1
#
_cell.length_a   1.000
_cell.length_b   1.000
_cell.length_c   1.000
_cell.angle_alpha   90.00
_cell.angle_beta   90.00
_cell.angle_gamma   90.00
#
_symmetry.space_group_name_H-M   'P 1'
#
loop_
_entity.id
_entity.type
_entity.pdbx_description
1 polymer ?
#
loop_
_entity_poly.entity_id
_entity_poly.type
_entity_poly.pdbx_seq_one_letter_code
_entity_poly.pdbx_strand_id
1 'polypeptide(L)'
;MTSSENGSEQGPVIRDKRKIDPETGQARKTAAEQGQEKKDEQPGGGAQAASAPADAQIADLLAERTADLQRVQAEFSNYRKRVERDKALVREQAVGGVLYELLPVLDDIGRAREHGELVGGFAKVAELLESTLTKLGLSAYGKKGEPFDPTVHEALAHSYSPDVTEPTCVEILQLGYRYGERILRPARVAVAEPPPEPAPEAPSGAPEGGEAGRPDAAEPGDAAASPADTEPGAPSGEQN
;
A
#
# COMPACT_ATOMS: atom_id res chain seq x y z
N MET A 1 -61.09 -60.68 -20.51
CA MET A 1 -60.44 -59.51 -21.15
C MET A 1 -61.00 -58.31 -20.41
N THR A 2 -60.29 -57.53 -19.61
CA THR A 2 -58.88 -57.10 -19.60
C THR A 2 -58.52 -56.75 -18.14
N SER A 3 -57.51 -57.39 -17.55
CA SER A 3 -56.13 -56.89 -17.39
C SER A 3 -55.98 -55.85 -16.28
N SER A 4 -55.24 -56.27 -15.24
CA SER A 4 -54.60 -55.45 -14.21
C SER A 4 -53.73 -54.35 -14.81
N GLU A 5 -53.61 -53.21 -14.11
CA GLU A 5 -52.41 -52.39 -14.21
C GLU A 5 -51.98 -51.86 -12.83
N ASN A 6 -50.78 -52.29 -12.47
CA ASN A 6 -49.97 -51.90 -11.32
C ASN A 6 -49.24 -50.60 -11.66
N GLY A 7 -49.04 -49.70 -10.69
CA GLY A 7 -48.22 -48.51 -10.92
C GLY A 7 -47.97 -47.67 -9.67
N SER A 8 -47.39 -48.25 -8.62
CA SER A 8 -46.87 -47.49 -7.49
C SER A 8 -45.58 -46.75 -7.90
N GLU A 9 -45.64 -45.43 -8.03
CA GLU A 9 -44.48 -44.56 -8.21
C GLU A 9 -43.61 -44.59 -6.93
N GLN A 10 -42.57 -45.41 -6.94
CA GLN A 10 -41.54 -45.40 -5.90
C GLN A 10 -40.47 -44.39 -6.29
N GLY A 11 -40.50 -43.22 -5.64
CA GLY A 11 -39.40 -42.25 -5.68
C GLY A 11 -38.08 -42.84 -5.15
N PRO A 12 -36.94 -42.19 -5.42
CA PRO A 12 -35.63 -42.75 -5.09
C PRO A 12 -35.44 -42.92 -3.57
N VAL A 13 -35.23 -44.16 -3.14
CA VAL A 13 -34.97 -44.51 -1.73
C VAL A 13 -33.52 -44.19 -1.39
N ILE A 14 -33.29 -42.99 -0.84
CA ILE A 14 -31.98 -42.59 -0.32
C ILE A 14 -31.76 -43.26 1.04
N ARG A 15 -30.96 -44.33 1.07
CA ARG A 15 -30.57 -45.01 2.31
C ARG A 15 -29.37 -44.30 2.93
N ASP A 16 -29.64 -43.37 3.84
CA ASP A 16 -28.62 -42.73 4.65
C ASP A 16 -28.01 -43.72 5.66
N LYS A 17 -26.69 -43.92 5.59
CA LYS A 17 -25.92 -44.85 6.43
C LYS A 17 -25.28 -44.17 7.65
N ARG A 18 -25.61 -42.91 7.94
CA ARG A 18 -25.04 -42.20 9.09
C ARG A 18 -25.51 -42.83 10.41
N LYS A 19 -24.57 -43.04 11.34
CA LYS A 19 -24.81 -43.54 12.72
C LYS A 19 -25.48 -42.51 13.64
N ILE A 20 -25.66 -41.28 13.15
CA ILE A 20 -26.09 -40.11 13.90
C ILE A 20 -27.28 -39.50 13.14
N ASP A 21 -28.35 -39.20 13.87
CA ASP A 21 -29.60 -38.69 13.30
C ASP A 21 -29.48 -37.19 12.94
N PRO A 22 -29.83 -36.77 11.71
CA PRO A 22 -29.53 -35.42 11.21
C PRO A 22 -30.34 -34.28 11.85
N GLU A 23 -31.47 -34.54 12.52
CA GLU A 23 -32.25 -33.47 13.17
C GLU A 23 -31.96 -33.33 14.68
N THR A 24 -31.44 -34.38 15.32
CA THR A 24 -31.28 -34.42 16.79
C THR A 24 -29.85 -34.65 17.25
N GLY A 25 -28.92 -35.02 16.36
CA GLY A 25 -27.49 -35.16 16.67
C GLY A 25 -27.13 -36.30 17.63
N GLN A 26 -28.07 -37.19 17.99
CA GLN A 26 -27.83 -38.30 18.91
C GLN A 26 -27.59 -39.63 18.17
N ALA A 27 -26.80 -40.51 18.79
CA ALA A 27 -26.50 -41.83 18.24
C ALA A 27 -27.68 -42.79 18.44
N ARG A 28 -28.15 -43.40 17.34
CA ARG A 28 -29.29 -44.34 17.34
C ARG A 28 -28.92 -45.63 18.10
N LYS A 29 -29.45 -45.83 19.31
CA LYS A 29 -29.38 -47.11 20.02
C LYS A 29 -30.41 -48.08 19.43
N THR A 30 -29.96 -49.11 18.73
CA THR A 30 -30.80 -50.25 18.34
C THR A 30 -31.14 -51.08 19.56
N ALA A 31 -32.45 -51.24 19.80
CA ALA A 31 -33.00 -52.14 20.81
C ALA A 31 -32.92 -53.58 20.31
N ALA A 32 -31.96 -54.35 20.84
CA ALA A 32 -31.98 -55.81 20.82
C ALA A 32 -30.94 -56.32 21.82
N GLU A 33 -31.25 -56.26 23.13
CA GLU A 33 -30.47 -56.96 24.16
C GLU A 33 -31.33 -57.16 25.42
N GLN A 34 -32.07 -58.27 25.45
CA GLN A 34 -32.42 -59.01 26.67
C GLN A 34 -32.37 -60.51 26.35
N GLY A 35 -31.50 -61.26 27.04
CA GLY A 35 -31.49 -62.73 26.95
C GLY A 35 -30.20 -63.45 27.39
N GLN A 36 -30.03 -63.59 28.70
CA GLN A 36 -29.43 -64.73 29.43
C GLN A 36 -27.91 -65.02 29.49
N GLU A 37 -27.54 -65.42 30.72
CA GLU A 37 -26.22 -65.69 31.30
C GLU A 37 -25.65 -67.11 31.05
N LYS A 38 -24.30 -67.17 31.03
CA LYS A 38 -23.35 -68.23 31.48
C LYS A 38 -23.45 -69.68 30.96
N LYS A 39 -22.36 -70.21 30.38
CA LYS A 39 -21.30 -71.00 31.08
C LYS A 39 -20.13 -71.46 30.18
N ASP A 40 -18.95 -71.52 30.82
CA ASP A 40 -17.74 -72.35 30.62
C ASP A 40 -16.70 -72.11 29.49
N GLU A 41 -15.49 -71.80 29.99
CA GLU A 41 -14.12 -72.26 29.67
C GLU A 41 -13.54 -72.30 28.23
N GLN A 42 -12.40 -71.59 28.14
CA GLN A 42 -11.34 -71.53 27.10
C GLN A 42 -10.88 -72.92 26.58
N PRO A 43 -10.17 -73.06 25.43
CA PRO A 43 -9.29 -72.04 24.84
C PRO A 43 -9.31 -71.89 23.31
N GLY A 44 -9.25 -70.64 22.84
CA GLY A 44 -9.07 -70.28 21.43
C GLY A 44 -7.89 -69.35 21.21
N GLY A 45 -6.77 -69.60 21.90
CA GLY A 45 -5.49 -68.96 21.60
C GLY A 45 -4.94 -69.51 20.30
N GLY A 46 -5.32 -68.91 19.17
CA GLY A 46 -4.86 -69.38 17.85
C GLY A 46 -5.01 -68.38 16.70
N ALA A 47 -5.83 -67.33 16.83
CA ALA A 47 -5.99 -66.34 15.75
C ALA A 47 -5.13 -65.08 15.92
N GLN A 48 -4.61 -64.80 17.12
CA GLN A 48 -3.94 -63.51 17.42
C GLN A 48 -2.52 -63.38 16.85
N ALA A 49 -1.86 -64.50 16.49
CA ALA A 49 -0.46 -64.47 16.05
C ALA A 49 -0.30 -64.23 14.54
N ALA A 50 -1.33 -64.46 13.73
CA ALA A 50 -1.30 -64.28 12.27
C ALA A 50 -1.81 -62.90 11.81
N SER A 51 -2.57 -62.17 12.65
CA SER A 51 -3.08 -60.83 12.31
C SER A 51 -2.13 -59.70 12.72
N ALA A 52 -1.26 -59.91 13.71
CA ALA A 52 -0.33 -58.91 14.23
C ALA A 52 0.52 -58.17 13.16
N PRO A 53 1.09 -58.84 12.13
CA PRO A 53 1.81 -58.12 11.08
C PRO A 53 0.89 -57.34 10.12
N ALA A 54 -0.34 -57.79 9.91
CA ALA A 54 -1.33 -57.07 9.08
C ALA A 54 -1.89 -55.85 9.82
N ASP A 55 -2.13 -55.97 11.13
CA ASP A 55 -2.62 -54.88 11.98
C ASP A 55 -1.58 -53.76 12.10
N ALA A 56 -0.29 -54.09 12.19
CA ALA A 56 0.81 -53.12 12.17
C ALA A 56 0.90 -52.38 10.83
N GLN A 57 0.81 -53.08 9.70
CA GLN A 57 0.80 -52.45 8.36
C GLN A 57 -0.39 -51.51 8.17
N ILE A 58 -1.57 -51.88 8.68
CA ILE A 58 -2.75 -51.02 8.64
C ILE A 58 -2.55 -49.76 9.50
N ALA A 59 -1.94 -49.90 10.68
CA ALA A 59 -1.64 -48.77 11.56
C ALA A 59 -0.64 -47.79 10.92
N ASP A 60 0.40 -48.30 10.28
CA ASP A 60 1.39 -47.49 9.56
C ASP A 60 0.75 -46.73 8.38
N LEU A 61 -0.08 -47.41 7.58
CA LEU A 61 -0.83 -46.77 6.49
C LEU A 61 -1.81 -45.71 7.01
N LEU A 62 -2.48 -45.97 8.13
CA LEU A 62 -3.37 -44.99 8.76
C LEU A 62 -2.59 -43.77 9.25
N ALA A 63 -1.42 -43.98 9.86
CA ALA A 63 -0.55 -42.90 10.32
C ALA A 63 -0.02 -42.06 9.16
N GLU A 64 0.46 -42.70 8.09
CA GLU A 64 0.90 -42.03 6.86
C GLU A 64 -0.22 -41.20 6.24
N ARG A 65 -1.41 -41.79 6.05
CA ARG A 65 -2.57 -41.07 5.49
C ARG A 65 -3.04 -39.94 6.39
N THR A 66 -3.00 -40.12 7.71
CA THR A 66 -3.36 -39.06 8.66
C THR A 66 -2.35 -37.92 8.60
N ALA A 67 -1.06 -38.22 8.52
CA ALA A 67 -0.01 -37.22 8.36
C ALA A 67 -0.14 -36.46 7.04
N ASP A 68 -0.43 -37.16 5.94
CA ASP A 68 -0.71 -36.54 4.64
C ASP A 68 -1.92 -35.61 4.69
N LEU A 69 -3.03 -36.06 5.30
CA LEU A 69 -4.21 -35.23 5.46
C LEU A 69 -3.94 -33.98 6.30
N GLN A 70 -3.18 -34.12 7.39
CA GLN A 70 -2.77 -32.99 8.23
C GLN A 70 -1.90 -32.00 7.45
N ARG A 71 -0.96 -32.49 6.63
CA ARG A 71 -0.12 -31.66 5.77
C ARG A 71 -0.95 -30.90 4.75
N VAL A 72 -1.83 -31.59 4.01
CA VAL A 72 -2.71 -30.95 3.00
C VAL A 72 -3.66 -29.94 3.66
N GLN A 73 -4.19 -30.25 4.85
CA GLN A 73 -5.01 -29.31 5.61
C GLN A 73 -4.23 -28.06 6.01
N ALA A 74 -2.98 -28.22 6.47
CA ALA A 74 -2.11 -27.10 6.79
C ALA A 74 -1.82 -26.24 5.55
N GLU A 75 -1.45 -26.86 4.42
CA GLU A 75 -1.23 -26.19 3.14
C GLU A 75 -2.46 -25.42 2.68
N PHE A 76 -3.65 -26.03 2.74
CA PHE A 76 -4.91 -25.37 2.40
C PHE A 76 -5.20 -24.19 3.32
N SER A 77 -4.98 -24.33 4.63
CA SER A 77 -5.17 -23.23 5.59
C SER A 77 -4.24 -22.04 5.29
N ASN A 78 -2.99 -22.30 4.90
CA ASN A 78 -2.02 -21.30 4.52
C ASN A 78 -2.37 -20.65 3.18
N TYR A 79 -2.79 -21.44 2.20
CA TYR A 79 -3.29 -20.95 0.92
C TYR A 79 -4.49 -20.03 1.10
N ARG A 80 -5.48 -20.43 1.91
CA ARG A 80 -6.68 -19.62 2.19
C ARG A 80 -6.32 -18.27 2.80
N LYS A 81 -5.44 -18.25 3.81
CA LYS A 81 -4.92 -17.02 4.43
C LYS A 81 -4.20 -16.12 3.43
N ARG A 82 -3.41 -16.72 2.53
CA ARG A 82 -2.70 -15.98 1.46
C ARG A 82 -3.70 -15.34 0.49
N VAL A 83 -4.66 -16.12 -0.02
CA VAL A 83 -5.68 -15.63 -0.96
C VAL A 83 -6.54 -14.53 -0.33
N GLU A 84 -6.90 -14.64 0.94
CA GLU A 84 -7.66 -13.59 1.64
C GLU A 84 -6.86 -12.28 1.73
N ARG A 85 -5.56 -12.35 2.03
CA ARG A 85 -4.67 -11.18 2.03
C ARG A 85 -4.54 -10.58 0.64
N ASP A 86 -4.31 -11.40 -0.38
CA ASP A 86 -4.13 -10.94 -1.76
C ASP A 86 -5.42 -10.26 -2.29
N LYS A 87 -6.59 -10.82 -1.96
CA LYS A 87 -7.88 -10.19 -2.28
C LYS A 87 -8.05 -8.82 -1.62
N ALA A 88 -7.61 -8.66 -0.38
CA ALA A 88 -7.63 -7.36 0.30
C ALA A 88 -6.70 -6.36 -0.39
N LEU A 89 -5.48 -6.77 -0.73
CA LEU A 89 -4.51 -5.94 -1.45
C LEU A 89 -5.02 -5.51 -2.83
N VAL A 90 -5.60 -6.44 -3.60
CA VAL A 90 -6.17 -6.12 -4.92
C VAL A 90 -7.33 -5.13 -4.79
N ARG A 91 -8.19 -5.28 -3.78
CA ARG A 91 -9.27 -4.32 -3.51
C ARG A 91 -8.70 -2.94 -3.17
N GLU A 92 -7.70 -2.89 -2.30
CA GLU A 92 -7.06 -1.64 -1.89
C GLU A 92 -6.40 -0.94 -3.08
N GLN A 93 -5.69 -1.69 -3.93
CA GLN A 93 -5.07 -1.17 -5.14
C GLN A 93 -6.10 -0.69 -6.16
N ALA A 94 -7.20 -1.42 -6.35
CA ALA A 94 -8.25 -1.02 -7.28
C ALA A 94 -8.93 0.29 -6.83
N VAL A 95 -9.27 0.40 -5.54
CA VAL A 95 -9.85 1.64 -4.99
C VAL A 95 -8.83 2.79 -5.08
N GLY A 96 -7.57 2.54 -4.70
CA GLY A 96 -6.51 3.54 -4.78
C GLY A 96 -6.27 4.03 -6.21
N GLY A 97 -6.38 3.16 -7.22
CA GLY A 97 -6.28 3.55 -8.63
C GLY A 97 -7.41 4.48 -9.06
N VAL A 98 -8.66 4.17 -8.70
CA VAL A 98 -9.80 5.06 -8.98
C VAL A 98 -9.65 6.41 -8.27
N LEU A 99 -9.22 6.40 -7.00
CA LEU A 99 -8.97 7.63 -6.25
C LEU A 99 -7.87 8.48 -6.89
N TYR A 100 -6.82 7.85 -7.41
CA TYR A 100 -5.73 8.53 -8.10
C TYR A 100 -6.21 9.28 -9.34
N GLU A 101 -7.04 8.65 -10.18
CA GLU A 101 -7.62 9.27 -11.38
C GLU A 101 -8.60 10.41 -11.06
N LEU A 102 -9.16 10.44 -9.85
CA LEU A 102 -10.03 11.53 -9.39
C LEU A 102 -9.27 12.73 -8.81
N LEU A 103 -7.97 12.61 -8.53
CA LEU A 103 -7.20 13.70 -7.93
C LEU A 103 -7.17 14.99 -8.77
N PRO A 104 -7.05 14.95 -10.12
CA PRO A 104 -7.12 16.17 -10.93
C PRO A 104 -8.44 16.93 -10.75
N VAL A 105 -9.55 16.21 -10.57
CA VAL A 105 -10.86 16.83 -10.32
C VAL A 105 -10.88 17.56 -8.98
N LEU A 106 -10.27 16.97 -7.94
CA LEU A 106 -10.13 17.63 -6.65
C LEU A 106 -9.21 18.85 -6.71
N ASP A 107 -8.16 18.78 -7.52
CA ASP A 107 -7.25 19.91 -7.74
C ASP A 107 -7.98 21.08 -8.42
N ASP A 108 -8.80 20.81 -9.43
CA ASP A 108 -9.59 21.84 -10.11
C ASP A 108 -10.66 22.44 -9.18
N ILE A 109 -11.29 21.63 -8.32
CA ILE A 109 -12.18 22.13 -7.27
C ILE A 109 -11.43 23.05 -6.30
N GLY A 110 -10.22 22.66 -5.88
CA GLY A 110 -9.35 23.47 -5.04
C GLY A 110 -9.00 24.81 -5.70
N ARG A 111 -8.59 24.78 -6.97
CA ARG A 111 -8.28 25.97 -7.77
C ARG A 111 -9.50 26.89 -7.91
N ALA A 112 -10.67 26.34 -8.22
CA ALA A 112 -11.91 27.11 -8.30
C ALA A 112 -12.28 27.75 -6.94
N ARG A 113 -11.99 27.07 -5.82
CA ARG A 113 -12.18 27.61 -4.47
C ARG A 113 -11.25 28.79 -4.20
N GLU A 114 -9.97 28.67 -4.55
CA GLU A 114 -8.97 29.73 -4.37
C GLU A 114 -9.31 30.99 -5.17
N HIS A 115 -9.90 30.84 -6.35
CA HIS A 115 -10.36 31.96 -7.19
C HIS A 115 -11.78 32.46 -6.84
N GLY A 116 -12.46 31.87 -5.84
CA GLY A 116 -13.80 32.28 -5.44
C GLY A 116 -14.91 31.92 -6.43
N GLU A 117 -14.64 31.03 -7.37
CA GLU A 117 -15.60 30.56 -8.39
C GLU A 117 -16.53 29.47 -7.85
N LEU A 118 -16.15 28.84 -6.73
CA LEU A 118 -16.92 27.78 -6.10
C LEU A 118 -18.06 28.33 -5.23
N VAL A 119 -19.20 28.66 -5.85
CA VAL A 119 -20.36 29.28 -5.18
C VAL A 119 -21.65 28.47 -5.29
N GLY A 120 -22.57 28.69 -4.35
CA GLY A 120 -23.95 28.18 -4.41
C GLY A 120 -24.04 26.65 -4.38
N GLY A 121 -24.81 26.09 -5.32
CA GLY A 121 -25.05 24.65 -5.38
C GLY A 121 -23.79 23.83 -5.69
N PHE A 122 -22.85 24.38 -6.46
CA PHE A 122 -21.63 23.68 -6.83
C PHE A 122 -20.67 23.53 -5.64
N ALA A 123 -20.59 24.53 -4.76
CA ALA A 123 -19.85 24.43 -3.49
C ALA A 123 -20.34 23.25 -2.63
N LYS A 124 -21.66 23.05 -2.52
CA LYS A 124 -22.23 21.92 -1.77
C LYS A 124 -21.90 20.58 -2.40
N VAL A 125 -21.86 20.50 -3.74
CA VAL A 125 -21.47 19.26 -4.45
C VAL A 125 -19.99 18.95 -4.21
N ALA A 126 -19.12 19.96 -4.25
CA ALA A 126 -17.70 19.81 -3.94
C ALA A 126 -17.48 19.32 -2.50
N GLU A 127 -18.15 19.94 -1.51
CA GLU A 127 -18.10 19.49 -0.11
C GLU A 127 -18.62 18.06 0.07
N LEU A 128 -19.71 17.71 -0.61
CA LEU A 128 -20.25 16.36 -0.57
C LEU A 128 -19.29 15.35 -1.20
N LEU A 129 -18.65 15.70 -2.31
CA LEU A 129 -17.63 14.87 -2.96
C LEU A 129 -16.44 14.66 -2.03
N GLU A 130 -15.85 15.73 -1.52
CA GLU A 130 -14.73 15.68 -0.57
C GLU A 130 -15.07 14.81 0.64
N SER A 131 -16.22 15.06 1.28
CA SER A 131 -16.65 14.27 2.45
C SER A 131 -16.90 12.79 2.12
N THR A 132 -17.35 12.48 0.91
CA THR A 132 -17.57 11.09 0.46
C THR A 132 -16.25 10.38 0.24
N LEU A 133 -15.27 11.05 -0.38
CA LEU A 133 -13.93 10.51 -0.57
C LEU A 133 -13.20 10.35 0.77
N THR A 134 -13.37 11.27 1.71
CA THR A 134 -12.84 11.12 3.07
C THR A 134 -13.43 9.91 3.79
N LYS A 135 -14.74 9.67 3.66
CA LYS A 135 -15.38 8.46 4.21
C LYS A 135 -14.87 7.17 3.57
N LEU A 136 -14.49 7.22 2.30
CA LEU A 136 -13.85 6.10 1.60
C LEU A 136 -12.41 5.86 2.07
N GLY A 137 -11.81 6.76 2.85
CA GLY A 137 -10.46 6.63 3.40
C GLY A 137 -9.40 7.51 2.74
N LEU A 138 -9.79 8.45 1.86
CA LEU A 138 -8.89 9.43 1.29
C LEU A 138 -8.59 10.54 2.31
N SER A 139 -7.32 10.83 2.54
CA SER A 139 -6.88 11.93 3.41
C SER A 139 -5.96 12.88 2.65
N ALA A 140 -6.32 14.15 2.62
CA ALA A 140 -5.46 15.22 2.13
C ALA A 140 -4.42 15.62 3.19
N TYR A 141 -3.23 16.01 2.74
CA TYR A 141 -2.16 16.52 3.59
C TYR A 141 -1.31 17.54 2.83
N GLY A 142 -0.41 18.20 3.56
CA GLY A 142 0.27 19.40 3.11
C GLY A 142 -0.57 20.60 3.48
N LYS A 143 -0.23 21.21 4.62
CA LYS A 143 -0.67 22.56 5.01
C LYS A 143 0.52 23.50 5.11
N LYS A 144 0.30 24.76 4.76
CA LYS A 144 1.32 25.80 4.91
C LYS A 144 1.78 25.88 6.37
N GLY A 145 3.09 25.89 6.58
CA GLY A 145 3.72 25.91 7.89
C GLY A 145 3.96 24.52 8.50
N GLU A 146 3.58 23.42 7.84
CA GLU A 146 3.96 22.08 8.29
C GLU A 146 5.47 21.82 8.07
N PRO A 147 6.13 21.07 8.98
CA PRO A 147 7.52 20.68 8.79
C PRO A 147 7.65 19.81 7.53
N PHE A 148 8.75 19.99 6.81
CA PHE A 148 9.00 19.25 5.59
C PHE A 148 9.42 17.81 5.90
N ASP A 149 8.62 16.84 5.45
CA ASP A 149 8.93 15.42 5.50
C ASP A 149 9.14 14.86 4.08
N PRO A 150 10.37 14.44 3.71
CA PRO A 150 10.67 13.89 2.39
C PRO A 150 9.88 12.63 2.00
N THR A 151 9.28 11.92 2.98
CA THR A 151 8.51 10.71 2.70
C THR A 151 7.13 11.01 2.12
N VAL A 152 6.57 12.19 2.44
CA VAL A 152 5.22 12.60 2.02
C VAL A 152 5.22 13.86 1.14
N HIS A 153 6.28 14.67 1.18
CA HIS A 153 6.39 15.93 0.47
C HIS A 153 7.43 15.86 -0.67
N GLU A 154 7.08 16.46 -1.81
CA GLU A 154 7.96 16.70 -2.95
C GLU A 154 8.30 18.20 -2.99
N ALA A 155 9.55 18.56 -2.68
CA ALA A 155 10.01 19.94 -2.74
C ALA A 155 10.30 20.34 -4.20
N LEU A 156 9.59 21.34 -4.71
CA LEU A 156 9.80 21.88 -6.06
C LEU A 156 10.61 23.18 -6.08
N ALA A 157 10.62 23.90 -4.97
CA ALA A 157 11.36 25.14 -4.80
C ALA A 157 11.97 25.17 -3.39
N HIS A 158 13.20 25.66 -3.30
CA HIS A 158 13.91 25.87 -2.06
C HIS A 158 14.28 27.35 -1.92
N SER A 159 14.11 27.88 -0.71
CA SER A 159 14.46 29.26 -0.38
C SER A 159 15.04 29.31 1.03
N TYR A 160 15.70 30.43 1.36
CA TYR A 160 16.14 30.69 2.73
C TYR A 160 15.23 31.73 3.36
N SER A 161 14.82 31.49 4.60
CA SER A 161 14.05 32.46 5.39
C SER A 161 14.54 32.48 6.84
N PRO A 162 14.78 33.67 7.43
CA PRO A 162 15.11 33.79 8.85
C PRO A 162 13.92 33.45 9.76
N ASP A 163 12.71 33.34 9.21
CA ASP A 163 11.48 33.10 9.97
C ASP A 163 11.26 31.62 10.33
N VAL A 164 12.08 30.70 9.78
CA VAL A 164 11.97 29.26 10.00
C VAL A 164 13.22 28.71 10.68
N THR A 165 13.04 27.84 11.66
CA THR A 165 14.14 27.19 12.41
C THR A 165 14.54 25.84 11.83
N GLU A 166 13.67 25.26 10.98
CA GLU A 166 13.84 23.96 10.35
C GLU A 166 13.23 23.98 8.94
N PRO A 167 13.57 23.03 8.05
CA PRO A 167 12.97 22.92 6.73
C PRO A 167 11.43 22.86 6.82
N THR A 168 10.76 23.91 6.35
CA THR A 168 9.31 24.10 6.54
C THR A 168 8.62 24.37 5.20
N CYS A 169 7.44 23.80 5.00
CA CYS A 169 6.61 24.02 3.82
C CYS A 169 5.99 25.43 3.86
N VAL A 170 6.59 26.40 3.17
CA VAL A 170 6.14 27.81 3.16
C VAL A 170 4.98 28.06 2.20
N GLU A 171 4.86 27.24 1.17
CA GLU A 171 3.78 27.30 0.21
C GLU A 171 3.47 25.90 -0.33
N ILE A 172 2.21 25.68 -0.64
CA ILE A 172 1.72 24.40 -1.15
C ILE A 172 1.18 24.64 -2.53
N LEU A 173 1.92 24.13 -3.49
CA LEU A 173 1.65 24.27 -4.92
C LEU A 173 0.59 23.25 -5.35
N GLN A 174 0.58 22.08 -4.70
CA GLN A 174 -0.40 21.04 -4.96
C GLN A 174 -0.57 20.16 -3.70
N LEU A 175 -1.82 19.91 -3.31
CA LEU A 175 -2.12 19.07 -2.14
C LEU A 175 -1.68 17.61 -2.39
N GLY A 176 -1.17 17.00 -1.31
CA GLY A 176 -0.86 15.58 -1.26
C GLY A 176 -2.07 14.78 -0.79
N TYR A 177 -2.15 13.52 -1.25
CA TYR A 177 -3.26 12.63 -0.91
C TYR A 177 -2.74 11.23 -0.57
N ARG A 178 -3.29 10.66 0.49
CA ARG A 178 -3.07 9.27 0.91
C ARG A 178 -4.39 8.53 1.05
N TYR A 179 -4.34 7.22 0.84
CA TYR A 179 -5.45 6.31 1.04
C TYR A 179 -5.02 5.21 2.01
N GLY A 180 -5.64 5.18 3.20
CA GLY A 180 -5.16 4.36 4.30
C GLY A 180 -3.72 4.72 4.67
N GLU A 181 -2.82 3.76 4.56
CA GLU A 181 -1.37 3.96 4.80
C GLU A 181 -0.58 4.26 3.53
N ARG A 182 -1.21 4.12 2.35
CA ARG A 182 -0.54 4.28 1.06
C ARG A 182 -0.62 5.73 0.59
N ILE A 183 0.52 6.29 0.23
CA ILE A 183 0.61 7.58 -0.45
C ILE A 183 0.16 7.39 -1.91
N LEU A 184 -0.86 8.15 -2.33
CA LEU A 184 -1.30 8.18 -3.72
C LEU A 184 -0.51 9.21 -4.52
N ARG A 185 -0.31 10.39 -3.94
CA ARG A 185 0.46 11.48 -4.54
C ARG A 185 1.10 12.34 -3.44
N PRO A 186 2.43 12.60 -3.49
CA PRO A 186 3.08 13.51 -2.56
C PRO A 186 2.54 14.94 -2.68
N ALA A 187 2.58 15.71 -1.59
CA ALA A 187 2.25 17.13 -1.66
C ALA A 187 3.43 17.88 -2.29
N ARG A 188 3.17 18.72 -3.28
CA ARG A 188 4.21 19.55 -3.90
C ARG A 188 4.29 20.87 -3.18
N VAL A 189 5.46 21.17 -2.65
CA VAL A 189 5.66 22.27 -1.72
C VAL A 189 6.88 23.11 -2.12
N ALA A 190 6.82 24.39 -1.78
CA ALA A 190 8.00 25.22 -1.65
C ALA A 190 8.49 25.15 -0.21
N VAL A 191 9.77 24.87 -0.01
CA VAL A 191 10.40 24.72 1.30
C VAL A 191 11.27 25.95 1.58
N ALA A 192 11.23 26.42 2.81
CA ALA A 192 12.21 27.36 3.33
C ALA A 192 13.07 26.70 4.39
N GLU A 193 14.36 27.01 4.37
CA GLU A 193 15.34 26.60 5.37
C GLU A 193 15.93 27.84 6.07
N PRO A 194 16.40 27.71 7.32
CA PRO A 194 17.15 28.79 7.96
C PRO A 194 18.38 29.13 7.11
N PRO A 195 18.73 30.43 6.96
CA PRO A 195 19.95 30.82 6.27
C PRO A 195 21.15 30.13 6.94
N PRO A 196 22.13 29.63 6.15
CA PRO A 196 23.32 29.04 6.72
C PRO A 196 24.01 30.06 7.61
N GLU A 197 24.40 29.66 8.82
CA GLU A 197 25.27 30.50 9.65
C GLU A 197 26.50 30.87 8.81
N PRO A 198 26.93 32.15 8.81
CA PRO A 198 28.12 32.55 8.08
C PRO A 198 29.28 31.69 8.57
N ALA A 199 29.92 30.98 7.64
CA ALA A 199 31.08 30.16 7.93
C ALA A 199 32.11 30.99 8.72
N PRO A 200 32.77 30.44 9.75
CA PRO A 200 33.78 31.18 10.50
C PRO A 200 34.85 31.65 9.51
N GLU A 201 35.01 32.96 9.40
CA GLU A 201 36.07 33.58 8.60
C GLU A 201 37.40 32.94 9.01
N ALA A 202 38.03 32.25 8.05
CA ALA A 202 39.37 31.73 8.24
C ALA A 202 40.28 32.90 8.66
N PRO A 203 41.09 32.77 9.72
CA PRO A 203 41.97 33.86 10.12
C PRO A 203 42.94 34.13 8.97
N SER A 204 42.80 35.31 8.36
CA SER A 204 43.77 35.87 7.42
C SER A 204 45.05 36.19 8.19
N GLY A 205 45.85 35.16 8.44
CA GLY A 205 47.21 35.28 8.93
C GLY A 205 48.16 35.48 7.76
N ALA A 206 48.37 36.73 7.36
CA ALA A 206 49.51 37.09 6.54
C ALA A 206 50.77 37.11 7.44
N PRO A 207 51.86 36.37 7.12
CA PRO A 207 53.12 36.58 7.79
C PRO A 207 53.78 37.85 7.24
N GLU A 208 54.06 38.81 8.12
CA GLU A 208 54.97 39.92 7.83
C GLU A 208 56.36 39.38 7.52
N GLY A 209 56.88 39.72 6.34
CA GLY A 209 58.24 39.38 5.91
C GLY A 209 58.92 40.57 5.25
N GLY A 210 59.85 41.18 5.98
CA GLY A 210 61.17 41.58 5.49
C GLY A 210 61.29 42.79 4.55
N GLU A 211 61.78 43.89 5.11
CA GLU A 211 62.42 45.00 4.39
C GLU A 211 63.57 44.56 3.47
N ALA A 212 63.63 45.09 2.24
CA ALA A 212 64.86 45.65 1.64
C ALA A 212 64.57 46.32 0.27
N GLY A 213 64.92 47.61 0.16
CA GLY A 213 65.49 48.18 -1.08
C GLY A 213 64.58 48.95 -2.05
N ARG A 214 64.46 50.27 -1.82
CA ARG A 214 64.39 51.29 -2.91
C ARG A 214 65.82 51.74 -3.25
N PRO A 215 66.11 52.53 -4.33
CA PRO A 215 65.24 53.24 -5.29
C PRO A 215 65.65 52.97 -6.77
N ASP A 216 64.95 53.45 -7.81
CA ASP A 216 65.18 54.76 -8.45
C ASP A 216 64.10 55.07 -9.50
N ALA A 217 63.97 56.35 -9.85
CA ALA A 217 62.87 57.01 -10.52
C ALA A 217 63.01 57.07 -12.05
N ALA A 218 61.89 57.19 -12.77
CA ALA A 218 61.69 58.10 -13.91
C ALA A 218 60.29 57.92 -14.54
N GLU A 219 59.46 58.96 -14.46
CA GLU A 219 58.33 59.28 -15.35
C GLU A 219 58.83 60.08 -16.59
N PRO A 220 58.02 60.55 -17.57
CA PRO A 220 56.65 60.20 -18.03
C PRO A 220 56.52 60.19 -19.59
N GLY A 221 55.29 60.06 -20.11
CA GLY A 221 54.86 60.41 -21.49
C GLY A 221 54.24 59.22 -22.24
N ASP A 222 53.21 59.33 -23.06
CA ASP A 222 52.54 60.46 -23.69
C ASP A 222 51.15 59.98 -24.17
N ALA A 223 50.37 60.93 -24.70
CA ALA A 223 48.94 60.94 -24.95
C ALA A 223 48.45 60.13 -26.17
N ALA A 224 47.14 60.29 -26.41
CA ALA A 224 46.39 60.11 -27.66
C ALA A 224 45.88 58.68 -27.96
N ALA A 225 44.67 58.44 -28.49
CA ALA A 225 43.52 59.27 -28.84
C ALA A 225 42.32 58.34 -29.14
N SER A 226 41.11 58.77 -28.79
CA SER A 226 39.85 58.42 -29.48
C SER A 226 39.71 59.31 -30.73
N PRO A 227 38.93 58.99 -31.80
CA PRO A 227 37.48 58.71 -31.73
C PRO A 227 36.94 57.64 -32.72
N ALA A 228 35.87 56.93 -32.37
CA ALA A 228 34.50 57.06 -32.89
C ALA A 228 34.36 57.02 -34.43
N ASP A 229 33.62 56.03 -34.96
CA ASP A 229 32.63 56.28 -36.01
C ASP A 229 31.66 55.08 -36.23
N THR A 230 30.38 55.44 -36.28
CA THR A 230 29.26 54.90 -37.05
C THR A 230 28.51 53.60 -36.66
N GLU A 231 27.20 53.84 -36.59
CA GLU A 231 26.06 53.04 -36.18
C GLU A 231 25.41 52.33 -37.43
N PRO A 232 24.14 51.89 -37.44
CA PRO A 232 23.76 50.48 -37.55
C PRO A 232 23.15 50.08 -38.93
N GLY A 233 23.15 48.78 -39.24
CA GLY A 233 22.44 48.21 -40.39
C GLY A 233 21.54 47.05 -39.99
N ALA A 234 20.22 47.25 -40.09
CA ALA A 234 19.19 46.21 -40.06
C ALA A 234 18.62 46.00 -41.49
N PRO A 235 17.55 45.21 -41.70
CA PRO A 235 17.56 43.76 -41.94
C PRO A 235 16.99 43.41 -43.34
N SER A 236 17.27 42.23 -43.88
CA SER A 236 16.48 41.59 -44.97
C SER A 236 16.96 40.16 -45.23
N GLY A 237 16.03 39.20 -45.29
CA GLY A 237 16.36 37.80 -45.57
C GLY A 237 15.15 36.88 -45.52
N GLU A 238 14.21 37.13 -46.42
CA GLU A 238 13.06 36.32 -46.79
C GLU A 238 13.49 35.05 -47.56
N GLN A 239 12.60 34.04 -47.60
CA GLN A 239 12.65 32.76 -48.37
C GLN A 239 13.42 31.63 -47.64
N ASN A 240 12.90 30.42 -47.46
CA ASN A 240 11.93 29.65 -48.22
C ASN A 240 11.32 28.55 -47.32
#